data_AF-A0A1F9XL00-F1
#
_entry.id   AF-A0A1F9XL00-F1
#
_cell.length_a   1.000
_cell.length_b   1.000
_cell.length_c   1.000
_cell.angle_alpha   90.00
_cell.angle_beta   90.00
_cell.angle_gamma   90.00
#
_symmetry.space_group_name_H-M   'P 1'
#
loop_
_entity.id
_entity.type
_entity.pdbx_description
1 polymer ?
#
loop_
_entity_poly.entity_id
_entity_poly.type
_entity_poly.pdbx_seq_one_letter_code
_entity_poly.pdbx_strand_id
1 'polypeptide(L)'
;MEKNNSFRCHLKKELRNPEFKKAYKKEDFLVRVAVEIASAREEKHMSQKELAKKMHTSQQAISRIEQGKQNVSIGMIEKIAEVLGHKPILKFV
;
A
#
# COMPACT_ATOMS: atom_id res chain seq x y z
N MET A 1 -26.14 -12.68 -5.20
CA MET A 1 -25.52 -11.34 -5.04
C MET A 1 -26.11 -10.70 -3.79
N GLU A 2 -25.43 -10.74 -2.65
CA GLU A 2 -25.76 -9.95 -1.44
C GLU A 2 -24.59 -10.08 -0.44
N LYS A 3 -23.53 -9.29 -0.61
CA LYS A 3 -22.45 -9.19 0.41
C LYS A 3 -21.96 -7.76 0.67
N ASN A 4 -22.67 -6.75 0.15
CA ASN A 4 -22.19 -5.35 0.19
C ASN A 4 -22.76 -4.48 1.32
N ASN A 5 -23.67 -4.98 2.16
CA ASN A 5 -24.27 -4.17 3.24
C ASN A 5 -23.77 -4.51 4.66
N SER A 6 -23.32 -5.74 4.95
CA SER A 6 -22.92 -6.11 6.31
C SER A 6 -21.60 -5.46 6.76
N PHE A 7 -20.55 -5.58 5.95
CA PHE A 7 -19.22 -5.05 6.29
C PHE A 7 -19.23 -3.52 6.43
N ARG A 8 -19.80 -2.79 5.46
CA ARG A 8 -19.85 -1.32 5.49
C ARG A 8 -20.63 -0.79 6.69
N CYS A 9 -21.75 -1.45 7.03
CA CYS A 9 -22.54 -1.08 8.21
C CYS A 9 -21.77 -1.35 9.51
N HIS A 10 -21.07 -2.48 9.61
CA HIS A 10 -20.24 -2.81 10.76
C HIS A 10 -19.06 -1.82 10.90
N LEU A 11 -18.32 -1.57 9.82
CA LEU A 11 -17.22 -0.61 9.80
C LEU A 11 -17.66 0.80 10.22
N LYS A 12 -18.83 1.25 9.76
CA LYS A 12 -19.40 2.55 10.20
C LYS A 12 -19.65 2.62 11.71
N LYS A 13 -19.97 1.50 12.36
CA LYS A 13 -20.15 1.43 13.81
C LYS A 13 -18.80 1.51 14.52
N GLU A 14 -17.81 0.71 14.08
CA GLU A 14 -16.46 0.69 14.65
C GLU A 14 -15.74 2.05 14.51
N LEU A 15 -15.92 2.74 13.38
CA LEU A 15 -15.35 4.07 13.13
C LEU A 15 -15.87 5.18 14.06
N ARG A 16 -16.91 4.90 14.87
CA ARG A 16 -17.36 5.84 15.92
C ARG A 16 -16.39 5.88 17.10
N ASN A 17 -15.66 4.80 17.35
CA ASN A 17 -14.62 4.78 18.37
C ASN A 17 -13.40 5.61 17.88
N PRO A 18 -12.98 6.66 18.60
CA PRO A 18 -11.86 7.51 18.19
C PRO A 18 -10.52 6.77 18.08
N GLU A 19 -10.25 5.81 18.97
CA GLU A 19 -9.01 5.01 18.95
C GLU A 19 -8.99 4.11 17.71
N PHE A 20 -10.10 3.41 17.46
CA PHE A 20 -10.27 2.58 16.26
C PHE A 20 -10.14 3.43 14.99
N LYS A 21 -10.80 4.59 14.94
CA LYS A 21 -10.74 5.51 13.80
C LYS A 21 -9.31 6.00 13.53
N LYS A 22 -8.51 6.27 14.56
CA LYS A 22 -7.11 6.69 14.42
C LYS A 22 -6.25 5.57 13.86
N ALA A 23 -6.36 4.36 14.42
CA ALA A 23 -5.66 3.18 13.91
C ALA A 23 -6.07 2.87 12.46
N TYR A 24 -7.37 2.86 12.17
CA TYR A 24 -7.91 2.62 10.83
C TYR A 24 -7.36 3.62 9.81
N LYS A 25 -7.33 4.92 10.12
CA LYS A 25 -6.77 5.94 9.22
C LYS A 25 -5.29 5.72 8.90
N LYS A 26 -4.52 5.28 9.89
CA LYS A 26 -3.10 4.96 9.71
C LYS A 26 -2.94 3.76 8.77
N GLU A 27 -3.67 2.68 9.02
CA GLU A 27 -3.62 1.48 8.19
C GLU A 27 -4.16 1.75 6.78
N ASP A 28 -5.23 2.54 6.64
CA ASP A 28 -5.79 2.95 5.35
C ASP A 28 -4.73 3.68 4.49
N PHE A 29 -3.95 4.57 5.10
CA PHE A 29 -2.86 5.25 4.40
C PHE A 29 -1.78 4.27 3.92
N LEU A 30 -1.35 3.34 4.77
CA LEU A 30 -0.35 2.32 4.41
C LEU A 30 -0.84 1.44 3.26
N VAL A 31 -2.12 1.02 3.31
CA VAL A 31 -2.74 0.21 2.25
C VAL A 31 -2.81 0.98 0.94
N ARG A 32 -3.16 2.27 0.96
CA ARG A 32 -3.17 3.10 -0.26
C ARG A 32 -1.80 3.19 -0.91
N VAL A 33 -0.75 3.46 -0.12
CA VAL A 33 0.64 3.49 -0.62
C VAL A 33 1.04 2.13 -1.19
N ALA A 34 0.68 1.05 -0.51
CA ALA A 34 0.98 -0.31 -0.94
C ALA A 34 0.32 -0.67 -2.28
N VAL A 35 -0.96 -0.30 -2.44
CA VAL A 35 -1.71 -0.48 -3.69
C VAL A 35 -1.08 0.34 -4.82
N GLU A 36 -0.72 1.59 -4.59
CA GLU A 36 -0.08 2.44 -5.59
C GLU A 36 1.24 1.83 -6.12
N ILE A 37 2.07 1.33 -5.20
CA ILE A 37 3.32 0.63 -5.56
C ILE A 37 3.04 -0.63 -6.38
N ALA A 38 2.05 -1.44 -5.97
CA ALA A 38 1.69 -2.66 -6.68
C ALA A 38 1.17 -2.36 -8.09
N SER A 39 0.31 -1.34 -8.23
CA SER A 39 -0.20 -0.88 -9.52
C SER A 39 0.92 -0.38 -10.44
N ALA A 40 1.81 0.49 -9.95
CA ALA A 40 2.95 0.97 -10.72
C ALA A 40 3.90 -0.18 -11.17
N ARG A 41 4.06 -1.22 -10.34
CA ARG A 41 4.81 -2.43 -10.71
C ARG A 41 4.13 -3.21 -11.83
N GLU A 42 2.81 -3.37 -11.73
CA GLU A 42 1.99 -4.12 -12.70
C GLU A 42 1.93 -3.42 -14.07
N GLU A 43 1.89 -2.09 -14.08
CA GLU A 43 2.00 -1.27 -15.31
C GLU A 43 3.34 -1.46 -16.03
N LYS A 44 4.40 -1.82 -15.30
CA LYS A 44 5.70 -2.21 -15.88
C LYS A 44 5.80 -3.69 -16.23
N HIS A 45 4.70 -4.45 -16.10
CA HIS A 45 4.65 -5.90 -16.30
C HIS A 45 5.72 -6.67 -15.50
N MET A 46 6.08 -6.15 -14.32
CA MET A 46 7.09 -6.75 -13.46
C MET A 46 6.46 -7.63 -12.39
N SER A 47 7.05 -8.79 -12.15
CA SER A 47 6.73 -9.61 -10.98
C SER A 47 7.35 -9.02 -9.70
N GLN A 48 6.80 -9.39 -8.54
CA GLN A 48 7.38 -9.02 -7.23
C GLN A 48 8.83 -9.51 -7.08
N LYS A 49 9.17 -10.65 -7.69
CA LYS A 49 10.53 -11.22 -7.68
C LYS A 49 11.51 -10.37 -8.49
N GLU A 50 11.07 -9.83 -9.63
CA GLU A 50 11.90 -8.95 -10.46
C GLU A 50 12.12 -7.59 -9.80
N LEU A 51 11.08 -7.01 -9.21
CA LEU A 51 11.22 -5.78 -8.42
C LEU A 51 12.18 -6.00 -7.25
N ALA A 52 12.05 -7.13 -6.53
CA ALA A 52 12.94 -7.48 -5.44
C ALA A 52 14.41 -7.56 -5.86
N LYS A 53 14.69 -8.17 -7.03
CA LYS A 53 16.05 -8.24 -7.59
C LYS A 53 16.62 -6.84 -7.88
N LYS A 54 15.85 -5.96 -8.50
CA LYS A 54 16.27 -4.58 -8.80
C LYS A 54 16.45 -3.73 -7.53
N MET A 55 15.64 -3.99 -6.52
CA MET A 55 15.70 -3.33 -5.21
C MET A 55 16.73 -3.95 -4.26
N HIS A 56 17.48 -4.98 -4.69
CA HIS A 56 18.43 -5.73 -3.87
C HIS A 56 17.82 -6.21 -2.52
N THR A 57 16.60 -6.72 -2.58
CA THR A 57 15.85 -7.19 -1.41
C THR A 57 15.16 -8.52 -1.68
N SER A 58 14.44 -9.07 -0.70
CA SER A 58 13.72 -10.34 -0.86
C SER A 58 12.33 -10.12 -1.46
N GLN A 59 11.83 -11.13 -2.19
CA GLN A 59 10.45 -11.08 -2.71
C GLN A 59 9.42 -11.00 -1.57
N GLN A 60 9.70 -11.59 -0.41
CA GLN A 60 8.83 -11.47 0.76
C GLN A 60 8.81 -10.04 1.31
N ALA A 61 9.92 -9.30 1.23
CA ALA A 61 9.95 -7.90 1.61
C ALA A 61 9.06 -7.06 0.69
N ILE A 62 9.18 -7.23 -0.63
CA ILE A 62 8.28 -6.57 -1.60
C ILE A 62 6.82 -6.96 -1.36
N SER A 63 6.53 -8.23 -1.14
CA SER A 63 5.18 -8.70 -0.84
C SER A 63 4.58 -8.04 0.42
N ARG A 64 5.38 -7.89 1.48
CA ARG A 64 4.94 -7.17 2.69
C ARG A 64 4.70 -5.69 2.45
N ILE A 65 5.51 -5.05 1.59
CA ILE A 65 5.30 -3.65 1.16
C ILE A 65 3.96 -3.52 0.45
N GLU A 66 3.71 -4.34 -0.57
CA GLU A 66 2.49 -4.30 -1.38
C GLU A 66 1.22 -4.75 -0.64
N GLN A 67 1.37 -5.41 0.51
CA GLN A 67 0.25 -5.73 1.40
C GLN A 67 -0.01 -4.65 2.47
N GLY A 68 0.80 -3.59 2.54
CA GLY A 68 0.70 -2.57 3.59
C GLY A 68 1.01 -3.08 5.00
N LYS A 69 1.63 -4.27 5.11
CA LYS A 69 1.91 -4.93 6.41
C LYS A 69 3.18 -4.41 7.10
N GLN A 70 3.87 -3.46 6.49
CA GLN A 70 5.04 -2.81 7.08
C GLN A 70 5.07 -1.33 6.73
N ASN A 71 5.64 -0.52 7.61
CA ASN A 71 5.95 0.87 7.27
C ASN A 71 7.05 0.89 6.20
N VAL A 72 6.82 1.69 5.17
CA VAL A 72 7.79 1.94 4.12
C VAL A 72 8.34 3.34 4.33
N SER A 73 9.67 3.49 4.35
CA SER A 73 10.28 4.81 4.46
C SER A 73 10.11 5.58 3.15
N ILE A 74 10.09 6.91 3.23
CA ILE A 74 9.99 7.79 2.06
C ILE A 74 11.12 7.49 1.05
N GLY A 75 12.35 7.30 1.53
CA GLY A 75 13.48 6.94 0.67
C GLY A 75 13.33 5.57 -0.02
N MET A 76 12.61 4.62 0.58
CA MET A 76 12.31 3.35 -0.09
C MET A 76 11.25 3.54 -1.18
N ILE A 77 10.25 4.39 -0.95
CA ILE A 77 9.24 4.75 -1.96
C ILE A 77 9.92 5.43 -3.15
N GLU A 78 10.84 6.37 -2.91
CA GLU A 78 11.61 7.05 -3.94
C GLU A 78 12.42 6.07 -4.80
N LYS A 79 13.17 5.15 -4.17
CA LYS A 79 13.94 4.13 -4.90
C LYS A 79 13.06 3.17 -5.69
N ILE A 80 11.92 2.75 -5.14
CA ILE A 80 10.96 1.92 -5.87
C ILE A 80 10.45 2.67 -7.10
N ALA A 81 10.07 3.94 -6.94
CA ALA A 81 9.61 4.76 -8.05
C ALA A 81 10.69 4.91 -9.12
N GLU A 82 11.94 5.16 -8.74
CA GLU A 82 13.08 5.24 -9.66
C GLU A 82 13.26 3.94 -10.46
N VAL A 83 13.27 2.78 -9.78
CA VAL A 83 13.37 1.46 -10.42
C VAL A 83 12.22 1.19 -11.39
N LEU A 84 11.04 1.71 -11.07
CA LEU A 84 9.84 1.63 -11.91
C LEU A 84 9.76 2.78 -12.93
N GLY A 85 10.73 3.69 -13.02
CA GLY A 85 10.71 4.83 -13.95
C GLY A 85 9.57 5.82 -13.68
N HIS A 86 9.18 5.98 -12.43
CA HIS A 86 8.13 6.88 -11.94
C HIS A 86 8.73 7.99 -11.06
N LYS A 87 7.95 9.04 -10.83
CA LYS A 87 8.26 10.10 -9.87
C LYS A 87 7.17 10.16 -8.81
N PRO A 88 7.48 9.99 -7.53
CA PRO A 88 6.48 10.10 -6.47
C PRO A 88 6.02 11.56 -6.35
N ILE A 89 4.70 11.77 -6.25
CA ILE A 89 4.09 13.08 -6.02
C ILE A 89 3.27 13.01 -4.74
N LEU A 90 3.61 13.86 -3.77
CA LEU A 90 2.81 14.04 -2.56
C LEU A 90 1.87 15.22 -2.77
N LYS A 91 0.56 14.96 -2.71
CA LYS A 91 -0.49 15.99 -2.82
C LYS A 91 -1.39 15.92 -1.59
N PHE A 92 -1.54 17.05 -0.90
CA PHE A 92 -2.56 17.22 0.12
C PHE A 92 -3.87 17.65 -0.57
N VAL A 93 -4.97 16.98 -0.24
CA VAL A 93 -6.32 17.25 -0.75
C VAL A 93 -7.30 17.44 0.39
#